data_AF-A0A9Q3FR32-F1
#
_entry.id   AF-A0A9Q3FR32-F1
#
_cell.length_a   1.000
_cell.length_b   1.000
_cell.length_c   1.000
_cell.angle_alpha   90.00
_cell.angle_beta   90.00
_cell.angle_gamma   90.00
#
_symmetry.space_group_name_H-M   'P 1'
#
loop_
_entity.id
_entity.type
_entity.pdbx_description
1 polymer ?
#
loop_
_entity_poly.entity_id
_entity_poly.type
_entity_poly.pdbx_seq_one_letter_code
_entity_poly.pdbx_strand_id
1 'polypeptide(L)'
;MDWVTALPPSGDRSYNACLVIVDRYRKTPIFLPCHKDDTAMDTALLLWSRVLSHTGLFKNIISERDPNISPSNRWASRKNDSTLEDMIRRFCAYGLEFKDSDGFIHDWCTLIPALELAYKKSVHSSTGQTPAIFKVMLDKGKHHAKQSMNGAFEYAKQKWDKSHKVLEFKVGDLAQVSPFNFNNIKGPKKLKYSHVGPFVIAALH
;
A
#
# COMPACT_ATOMS: atom_id res chain seq x y z
N MET A 1 -1.12 -4.42 13.39
CA MET A 1 -2.45 -4.43 14.01
C MET A 1 -2.29 -5.12 15.34
N ASP A 2 -2.91 -4.56 16.36
CA ASP A 2 -2.70 -4.98 17.74
C ASP A 2 -3.99 -4.85 18.55
N TRP A 3 -4.14 -5.70 19.57
CA TRP A 3 -5.34 -5.82 20.38
C TRP A 3 -5.10 -5.26 21.78
N VAL A 4 -5.80 -4.17 22.10
CA VAL A 4 -5.84 -3.65 23.47
C VAL A 4 -7.04 -4.28 24.17
N THR A 5 -6.78 -5.26 25.02
CA THR A 5 -7.79 -5.99 25.79
C THR A 5 -7.90 -5.45 27.22
N ALA A 6 -8.94 -5.90 27.94
CA ALA A 6 -9.22 -5.53 29.34
C ALA A 6 -9.51 -4.02 29.54
N LEU A 7 -10.22 -3.42 28.59
CA LEU A 7 -10.75 -2.07 28.73
C LEU A 7 -12.06 -2.08 29.52
N PRO A 8 -12.41 -0.99 30.22
CA PRO A 8 -13.71 -0.86 30.87
C PRO A 8 -14.83 -1.02 29.82
N PRO A 9 -15.89 -1.79 30.11
CA PRO A 9 -16.99 -1.99 29.18
C PRO A 9 -17.65 -0.65 28.88
N SER A 10 -17.83 -0.32 27.60
CA SER A 10 -18.46 0.95 27.20
C SER A 10 -19.25 0.87 25.90
N GLY A 11 -20.20 1.80 25.73
CA GLY A 11 -21.14 1.85 24.62
C GLY A 11 -22.31 0.87 24.76
N ASP A 12 -23.30 1.02 23.88
CA ASP A 12 -24.52 0.20 23.84
C ASP A 12 -24.26 -1.30 23.74
N ARG A 13 -23.12 -1.69 23.17
CA ARG A 13 -22.69 -3.09 22.98
C ARG A 13 -21.68 -3.57 24.01
N SER A 14 -21.36 -2.77 25.03
CA SER A 14 -20.41 -3.11 26.11
C SER A 14 -19.08 -3.63 25.57
N TYR A 15 -18.43 -2.83 24.72
CA TYR A 15 -17.12 -3.18 24.16
C TYR A 15 -16.06 -3.22 25.26
N ASN A 16 -15.32 -4.32 25.32
CA ASN A 16 -14.29 -4.58 26.34
C ASN A 16 -12.87 -4.64 25.76
N ALA A 17 -12.72 -4.48 24.44
CA ALA A 17 -11.46 -4.47 23.74
C ALA A 17 -11.45 -3.41 22.62
N CYS A 18 -10.25 -3.05 22.17
CA CYS A 18 -10.05 -2.15 21.04
C CYS A 18 -8.99 -2.73 20.11
N LEU A 19 -9.35 -2.90 18.84
CA LEU A 19 -8.43 -3.28 17.78
C LEU A 19 -7.80 -2.01 17.20
N VAL A 20 -6.48 -1.94 17.28
CA VAL A 20 -5.68 -0.81 16.82
C VAL A 20 -5.01 -1.16 15.51
N ILE A 21 -5.26 -0.36 14.48
CA ILE A 21 -4.69 -0.56 13.16
C ILE A 21 -3.97 0.70 12.74
N VAL A 22 -2.66 0.58 12.59
CA VAL A 22 -1.83 1.68 12.10
C VAL A 22 -1.49 1.43 10.64
N ASP A 23 -1.89 2.38 9.78
CA ASP A 23 -1.35 2.42 8.43
C ASP A 23 0.12 2.87 8.50
N ARG A 24 1.04 1.98 8.11
CA ARG A 24 2.49 2.27 8.10
C ARG A 24 2.85 3.44 7.19
N TYR A 25 2.07 3.71 6.16
CA TYR A 25 2.30 4.80 5.23
C TYR A 25 1.79 6.13 5.80
N ARG A 26 0.54 6.18 6.27
CA ARG A 26 -0.06 7.41 6.81
C ARG A 26 0.30 7.70 8.26
N LYS A 27 0.88 6.75 8.98
CA LYS A 27 1.21 6.81 10.42
C LYS A 27 0.01 7.24 11.28
N THR A 28 -1.20 6.95 10.80
CA THR A 28 -2.43 7.30 11.49
C THR A 28 -3.05 6.02 12.05
N PRO A 29 -3.27 5.91 13.36
CA PRO A 29 -4.00 4.81 13.95
C PRO A 29 -5.50 4.95 13.64
N ILE A 30 -6.14 3.81 13.44
CA ILE A 30 -7.59 3.64 13.38
C ILE A 30 -7.94 2.78 14.58
N PHE A 31 -8.83 3.28 15.43
CA PHE A 31 -9.29 2.57 16.62
C PHE A 31 -10.65 1.95 16.38
N LEU A 32 -10.79 0.66 16.65
CA LEU A 32 -12.02 -0.07 16.43
C LEU A 32 -12.46 -0.75 17.73
N PRO A 33 -13.57 -0.29 18.35
CA PRO A 33 -14.18 -1.00 19.47
C PRO A 33 -14.57 -2.41 19.04
N CYS A 34 -14.18 -3.39 19.85
CA CYS A 34 -14.40 -4.81 19.61
C CYS A 34 -14.57 -5.55 20.94
N HIS A 35 -14.86 -6.84 20.86
CA HIS A 35 -14.91 -7.72 22.01
C HIS A 35 -13.67 -8.61 22.04
N LYS A 36 -13.19 -8.94 23.24
CA LYS A 36 -12.07 -9.85 23.43
C LYS A 36 -12.32 -11.23 22.80
N ASP A 37 -13.59 -11.63 22.78
CA ASP A 37 -14.04 -12.94 22.29
C ASP A 37 -14.54 -12.90 20.84
N ASP A 38 -14.31 -11.80 20.11
CA ASP A 38 -14.70 -11.67 18.70
C ASP A 38 -14.03 -12.76 17.86
N THR A 39 -14.83 -13.41 17.00
CA THR A 39 -14.29 -14.42 16.11
C THR A 39 -13.44 -13.77 15.00
N ALA A 40 -12.62 -14.58 14.33
CA ALA A 40 -11.86 -14.12 13.17
C ALA A 40 -12.78 -13.55 12.06
N MET A 41 -14.00 -14.08 11.94
CA MET A 41 -14.99 -13.61 10.97
C MET A 41 -15.53 -12.24 11.37
N ASP A 42 -15.86 -12.02 12.64
CA ASP A 42 -16.32 -10.72 13.14
C ASP A 42 -15.25 -9.65 12.95
N THR A 43 -14.00 -10.01 13.25
CA THR A 43 -12.84 -9.15 13.00
C THR A 43 -12.71 -8.80 11.51
N ALA A 44 -12.88 -9.78 10.62
CA ALA A 44 -12.81 -9.55 9.17
C ALA A 44 -13.93 -8.61 8.68
N LEU A 45 -15.15 -8.75 9.22
CA LEU A 45 -16.27 -7.85 8.91
C LEU A 45 -16.04 -6.44 9.44
N LEU A 46 -15.46 -6.31 10.64
CA LEU A 46 -15.06 -5.04 11.24
C LEU A 46 -13.99 -4.34 10.39
N LEU A 47 -12.98 -5.09 9.93
CA LEU A 47 -11.95 -4.61 8.99
C LEU A 47 -12.56 -4.16 7.67
N TRP A 48 -13.46 -4.97 7.11
CA TRP A 48 -14.09 -4.71 5.83
C TRP A 48 -14.94 -3.45 5.85
N SER A 49 -15.81 -3.32 6.84
CA SER A 49 -16.73 -2.18 6.94
C SER A 49 -16.03 -0.88 7.28
N ARG A 50 -15.07 -0.93 8.22
CA ARG A 50 -14.57 0.27 8.89
C ARG A 50 -13.19 0.71 8.42
N VAL A 51 -12.36 -0.20 7.89
CA VAL A 51 -10.98 0.12 7.54
C VAL A 51 -10.79 0.25 6.04
N LEU A 52 -11.41 -0.63 5.23
CA LEU A 52 -11.31 -0.54 3.78
C LEU A 52 -11.84 0.79 3.22
N SER A 53 -12.88 1.35 3.84
CA SER A 53 -13.41 2.66 3.47
C SER A 53 -12.40 3.80 3.72
N HIS A 54 -11.51 3.66 4.72
CA HIS A 54 -10.51 4.66 5.06
C HIS A 54 -9.19 4.50 4.29
N THR A 55 -8.70 3.28 4.13
CA THR A 55 -7.36 3.00 3.57
C THR A 55 -7.40 2.49 2.14
N GLY A 56 -8.52 1.92 1.69
CA GLY A 56 -8.58 1.05 0.53
C GLY A 56 -8.01 -0.34 0.83
N LEU A 57 -7.78 -1.13 -0.21
CA LEU A 57 -7.28 -2.51 -0.10
C LEU A 57 -5.86 -2.56 0.50
N PHE A 58 -5.70 -3.35 1.55
CA PHE A 58 -4.39 -3.65 2.13
C PHE A 58 -3.62 -4.59 1.23
N LYS A 59 -2.32 -4.34 1.04
CA LYS A 59 -1.42 -5.30 0.38
C LYS A 59 -0.96 -6.38 1.36
N ASN A 60 -0.48 -5.95 2.53
CA ASN A 60 0.06 -6.82 3.57
C ASN A 60 -0.50 -6.38 4.92
N ILE A 61 -1.01 -7.34 5.70
CA ILE A 61 -1.42 -7.14 7.09
C ILE A 61 -0.39 -7.80 7.98
N ILE A 62 0.14 -7.05 8.94
CA ILE A 62 1.03 -7.58 9.97
C ILE A 62 0.26 -7.47 11.28
N SER A 63 -0.16 -8.61 11.81
CA SER A 63 -0.69 -8.76 13.15
C SER A 63 0.41 -9.34 14.03
N GLU A 64 0.58 -8.82 15.24
CA GLU A 64 1.43 -9.52 16.20
C GLU A 64 0.75 -10.85 16.55
N ARG A 65 1.44 -11.97 16.28
CA ARG A 65 1.00 -13.30 16.69
C ARG A 65 2.19 -14.01 17.33
N ASP A 66 1.90 -14.49 18.54
CA ASP A 66 2.63 -15.46 19.35
C ASP A 66 3.70 -14.91 20.35
N PRO A 67 3.47 -15.01 21.68
CA PRO A 67 4.50 -14.76 22.69
C PRO A 67 5.67 -15.78 22.67
N ASN A 68 5.58 -16.83 21.86
CA ASN A 68 6.60 -17.90 21.79
C ASN A 68 7.78 -17.62 20.85
N ILE A 69 7.94 -16.40 20.33
CA ILE A 69 9.10 -16.08 19.49
C ILE A 69 10.34 -15.83 20.36
N SER A 70 11.42 -16.53 20.01
CA SER A 70 12.72 -16.55 20.69
C SER A 70 13.26 -15.13 20.98
N PRO A 71 13.95 -14.92 22.12
CA PRO A 71 14.33 -13.59 22.63
C PRO A 71 15.13 -12.72 21.66
N SER A 72 15.86 -13.32 20.72
CA SER A 72 16.83 -12.67 19.82
C SER A 72 16.24 -11.76 18.75
N ASN A 73 14.94 -11.88 18.41
CA ASN A 73 14.29 -11.04 17.38
C ASN A 73 13.30 -10.01 17.96
N ARG A 74 13.25 -9.86 19.28
CA ARG A 74 12.21 -9.09 20.00
C ARG A 74 12.38 -7.57 19.93
N TRP A 75 13.59 -7.07 19.65
CA TRP A 75 13.92 -5.66 19.90
C TRP A 75 13.68 -4.72 18.71
N ALA A 76 13.57 -5.23 17.49
CA ALA A 76 13.49 -4.41 16.28
C ALA A 76 12.05 -4.01 15.88
N SER A 77 11.03 -4.74 16.33
CA SER A 77 9.62 -4.51 15.94
C SER A 77 8.75 -3.86 17.02
N ARG A 78 9.26 -3.73 18.25
CA ARG A 78 8.44 -3.57 19.47
C ARG A 78 8.18 -2.13 19.96
N LYS A 79 8.81 -1.11 19.39
CA LYS A 79 8.83 0.23 20.02
C LYS A 79 7.66 1.17 19.69
N ASN A 80 6.83 0.87 18.70
CA ASN A 80 5.78 1.81 18.27
C ASN A 80 4.38 1.49 18.78
N ASP A 81 4.06 0.25 19.12
CA ASP A 81 2.68 -0.13 19.51
C ASP A 81 2.41 0.07 21.02
N SER A 82 3.44 0.00 21.88
CA SER A 82 3.27 0.23 23.32
C SER A 82 2.79 1.65 23.67
N THR A 83 3.19 2.66 22.88
CA THR A 83 2.77 4.04 23.11
C THR A 83 1.32 4.27 22.73
N LEU A 84 0.82 3.58 21.70
CA LEU A 84 -0.58 3.63 21.29
C LEU A 84 -1.47 2.87 22.27
N GLU A 85 -1.01 1.70 22.75
CA GLU A 85 -1.67 0.95 23.80
C GLU A 85 -1.82 1.79 25.09
N ASP A 86 -0.71 2.38 25.56
CA ASP A 86 -0.72 3.26 26.74
C ASP A 86 -1.61 4.50 26.53
N MET A 87 -1.63 5.06 25.33
CA MET A 87 -2.47 6.21 24.99
C MET A 87 -3.96 5.84 25.11
N ILE A 88 -4.39 4.72 24.55
CA ILE A 88 -5.79 4.27 24.65
C ILE A 88 -6.14 3.97 26.11
N ARG A 89 -5.29 3.29 26.86
CA ARG A 89 -5.56 2.96 28.27
C ARG A 89 -5.76 4.22 29.12
N ARG A 90 -4.90 5.23 28.94
CA ARG A 90 -5.05 6.53 29.62
C ARG A 90 -6.31 7.26 29.16
N PHE A 91 -6.64 7.18 27.88
CA PHE A 91 -7.84 7.81 27.33
C PHE A 91 -9.12 7.17 27.85
N CYS A 92 -9.18 5.84 27.92
CA CYS A 92 -10.31 5.10 28.49
C CYS A 92 -10.49 5.41 29.99
N ALA A 93 -9.40 5.57 30.74
CA ALA A 93 -9.47 6.01 32.13
C ALA A 93 -10.02 7.43 32.26
N TYR A 94 -9.61 8.35 31.39
CA TYR A 94 -10.09 9.73 31.38
C TYR A 94 -11.55 9.88 30.92
N GLY A 95 -11.97 9.11 29.91
CA GLY A 95 -13.35 9.15 29.39
C GLY A 95 -14.41 8.82 30.45
N LEU A 96 -14.09 7.94 31.40
CA LEU A 96 -14.98 7.62 32.52
C LEU A 96 -15.29 8.82 33.44
N GLU A 97 -14.46 9.86 33.41
CA GLU A 97 -14.61 11.08 34.23
C GLU A 97 -15.18 12.27 33.44
N PHE A 98 -15.21 12.18 32.11
CA PHE A 98 -15.63 13.30 31.25
C PHE A 98 -17.16 13.41 31.20
N LYS A 99 -17.67 14.43 31.90
CA LYS A 99 -19.06 14.87 31.82
C LYS A 99 -19.14 16.14 30.99
N ASP A 100 -20.02 16.16 29.99
CA ASP A 100 -20.31 17.39 29.25
C ASP A 100 -20.99 18.42 30.16
N SER A 101 -21.12 19.67 29.70
CA SER A 101 -21.88 20.72 30.40
C SER A 101 -23.33 20.32 30.70
N ASP A 102 -23.88 19.39 29.91
CA ASP A 102 -25.23 18.84 30.05
C ASP A 102 -25.29 17.61 30.98
N GLY A 103 -24.17 17.23 31.61
CA GLY A 103 -24.08 16.13 32.57
C GLY A 103 -23.99 14.73 31.95
N PHE A 104 -23.90 14.62 30.62
CA PHE A 104 -23.76 13.33 29.93
C PHE A 104 -22.34 12.77 30.11
N ILE A 105 -22.25 11.54 30.61
CA ILE A 105 -20.97 10.82 30.70
C ILE A 105 -20.67 10.24 29.32
N HIS A 106 -19.56 10.64 28.72
CA HIS A 106 -19.19 10.12 27.42
C HIS A 106 -18.39 8.83 27.53
N ASP A 107 -18.90 7.77 26.92
CA ASP A 107 -18.15 6.53 26.75
C ASP A 107 -16.90 6.75 25.91
N TRP A 108 -15.80 6.07 26.24
CA TRP A 108 -14.55 6.15 25.46
C TRP A 108 -14.77 5.79 23.98
N CYS A 109 -15.72 4.90 23.68
CA CYS A 109 -16.13 4.55 22.31
C CYS A 109 -16.65 5.75 21.52
N THR A 110 -17.38 6.67 22.17
CA THR A 110 -17.91 7.88 21.53
C THR A 110 -16.84 8.94 21.31
N LEU A 111 -15.79 8.92 22.15
CA LEU A 111 -14.69 9.87 22.11
C LEU A 111 -13.52 9.43 21.21
N ILE A 112 -13.56 8.23 20.63
CA ILE A 112 -12.54 7.74 19.67
C ILE A 112 -12.23 8.75 18.55
N PRO A 113 -13.23 9.38 17.89
CA PRO A 113 -12.95 10.36 16.84
C PRO A 113 -12.15 11.56 17.35
N ALA A 114 -12.37 11.98 18.60
CA ALA A 114 -11.61 13.06 19.22
C ALA A 114 -10.15 12.64 19.45
N LEU A 115 -9.92 11.41 19.94
CA LEU A 115 -8.57 10.86 20.10
C LEU A 115 -7.82 10.77 18.76
N GLU A 116 -8.47 10.26 17.71
CA GLU A 116 -7.87 10.17 16.38
C GLU A 116 -7.51 11.55 15.82
N LEU A 117 -8.38 12.54 16.02
CA LEU A 117 -8.14 13.90 15.54
C LEU A 117 -7.01 14.58 16.31
N ALA A 118 -6.96 14.39 17.63
CA ALA A 118 -5.86 14.87 18.46
C ALA A 118 -4.52 14.25 18.00
N TYR A 119 -4.51 12.94 17.74
CA TYR A 119 -3.32 12.25 17.22
C TYR A 119 -2.91 12.77 15.83
N LYS A 120 -3.86 12.97 14.92
CA LYS A 120 -3.58 13.52 13.57
C LYS A 120 -2.97 14.94 13.61
N LYS A 121 -3.24 15.70 14.68
CA LYS A 121 -2.71 17.05 14.89
C LYS A 121 -1.41 17.08 15.70
N SER A 122 -1.06 16.01 16.41
CA SER A 122 0.16 15.97 17.21
C SER A 122 1.39 15.75 16.32
N VAL A 123 2.51 16.35 16.72
CA VAL A 123 3.79 16.20 16.02
C VAL A 123 4.47 14.94 16.53
N HIS A 124 4.86 14.04 15.63
CA HIS A 124 5.61 12.86 16.03
C HIS A 124 7.11 13.14 16.08
N SER A 125 7.77 12.65 17.13
CA SER A 125 9.22 12.78 17.33
C SER A 125 10.03 12.17 16.19
N SER A 126 9.55 11.10 15.57
CA SER A 126 10.25 10.41 14.48
C SER A 126 10.25 11.16 13.15
N THR A 127 9.21 11.95 12.89
CA THR A 127 9.03 12.66 11.60
C THR A 127 9.21 14.16 11.71
N GLY A 128 9.16 14.73 12.92
CA GLY A 128 9.17 16.18 13.16
C GLY A 128 7.95 16.91 12.58
N GLN A 129 6.96 16.16 12.10
CA GLN A 129 5.75 16.67 11.44
C GLN A 129 4.53 15.91 11.94
N THR A 130 3.36 16.52 11.78
CA THR A 130 2.08 15.85 12.01
C THR A 130 1.82 14.81 10.91
N PRO A 131 1.07 13.72 11.21
CA PRO A 131 0.67 12.73 10.20
C PRO A 131 0.00 13.36 8.98
N ALA A 132 -0.82 14.39 9.20
CA ALA A 132 -1.53 15.08 8.12
C ALA A 132 -0.57 15.75 7.13
N ILE A 133 0.43 16.47 7.64
CA ILE A 133 1.43 17.15 6.79
C ILE A 133 2.31 16.12 6.09
N PHE A 134 2.77 15.11 6.82
CA PHE A 134 3.61 14.05 6.28
C PHE A 134 2.91 13.29 5.13
N LYS A 135 1.60 13.04 5.27
CA LYS A 135 0.78 12.46 4.20
C LYS A 135 0.79 13.33 2.94
N VAL A 136 0.54 14.63 3.07
CA VAL A 136 0.55 15.55 1.92
C VAL A 136 1.90 15.55 1.21
N MET A 137 3.01 15.53 1.97
CA MET A 137 4.35 15.43 1.42
C MET A 137 4.53 14.15 0.60
N LEU A 138 4.14 13.00 1.15
CA LEU A 138 4.29 11.72 0.47
C LEU A 138 3.38 11.58 -0.77
N ASP A 139 2.18 12.13 -0.73
CA ASP A 139 1.25 12.13 -1.87
C ASP A 139 1.79 12.99 -3.03
N LYS A 140 2.40 14.14 -2.72
CA LYS A 140 3.11 14.96 -3.73
C LYS A 140 4.27 14.19 -4.36
N GLY A 141 5.08 13.51 -3.55
CA GLY A 141 6.20 12.69 -4.04
C GLY A 141 5.73 11.57 -4.98
N LYS A 142 4.64 10.87 -4.61
CA LYS A 142 4.03 9.84 -5.47
C LYS A 142 3.50 10.42 -6.78
N HIS A 143 2.84 11.57 -6.72
CA HIS A 143 2.30 12.21 -7.91
C HIS A 143 3.43 12.59 -8.88
N HIS A 144 4.50 13.19 -8.37
CA HIS A 144 5.66 13.54 -9.17
C HIS A 144 6.32 12.31 -9.79
N ALA A 145 6.54 11.24 -9.00
CA ALA A 145 7.09 9.98 -9.51
C ALA A 145 6.23 9.39 -10.65
N LYS A 146 4.89 9.43 -10.51
CA LYS A 146 3.97 8.97 -11.55
C LYS A 146 4.09 9.81 -12.83
N GLN A 147 4.20 11.14 -12.70
CA GLN A 147 4.40 12.04 -13.84
C GLN A 147 5.73 11.75 -14.55
N SER A 148 6.82 11.57 -13.80
CA SER A 148 8.13 11.23 -14.37
C SER A 148 8.10 9.90 -15.11
N MET A 149 7.43 8.88 -14.56
CA MET A 149 7.26 7.59 -15.24
C MET A 149 6.46 7.73 -16.54
N ASN A 150 5.33 8.45 -16.50
CA ASN A 150 4.51 8.66 -17.69
C ASN A 150 5.28 9.42 -18.78
N GLY A 151 6.01 10.46 -18.42
CA GLY A 151 6.86 11.20 -19.37
C GLY A 151 7.95 10.30 -19.99
N ALA A 152 8.54 9.40 -19.21
CA ALA A 152 9.51 8.43 -19.73
C ALA A 152 8.86 7.42 -20.70
N PHE A 153 7.65 6.92 -20.39
CA PHE A 153 6.91 6.02 -21.28
C PHE A 153 6.50 6.69 -22.58
N GLU A 154 6.00 7.93 -22.52
CA GLU A 154 5.62 8.71 -23.69
C GLU A 154 6.83 9.04 -24.56
N TYR A 155 7.96 9.43 -23.95
CA TYR A 155 9.21 9.66 -24.67
C TYR A 155 9.68 8.39 -25.39
N ALA A 156 9.65 7.24 -24.71
CA ALA A 156 10.01 5.96 -25.29
C ALA A 156 9.10 5.60 -26.48
N LYS A 157 7.78 5.80 -26.32
CA LYS A 157 6.80 5.59 -27.40
C LYS A 157 7.07 6.51 -28.59
N GLN A 158 7.24 7.81 -28.38
CA GLN A 158 7.51 8.76 -29.45
C GLN A 158 8.83 8.46 -30.18
N LYS A 159 9.87 8.03 -29.45
CA LYS A 159 11.13 7.59 -30.05
C LYS A 159 10.94 6.34 -30.90
N TRP A 160 10.16 5.38 -30.42
CA TRP A 160 9.78 4.19 -31.19
C TRP A 160 9.03 4.58 -32.46
N ASP A 161 7.94 5.36 -32.36
CA ASP A 161 7.13 5.82 -33.50
C ASP A 161 7.96 6.57 -34.55
N LYS A 162 8.89 7.45 -34.12
CA LYS A 162 9.75 8.22 -35.03
C LYS A 162 10.84 7.38 -35.73
N SER A 163 11.32 6.32 -35.08
CA SER A 163 12.37 5.45 -35.63
C SER A 163 11.82 4.25 -36.39
N HIS A 164 10.57 3.86 -36.13
CA HIS A 164 9.90 2.78 -36.82
C HIS A 164 9.30 3.29 -38.13
N LYS A 165 10.04 3.08 -39.23
CA LYS A 165 9.48 3.11 -40.57
C LYS A 165 8.89 1.74 -40.86
N VAL A 166 7.57 1.66 -41.03
CA VAL A 166 6.94 0.47 -41.61
C VAL A 166 7.43 0.40 -43.06
N LEU A 167 8.21 -0.62 -43.41
CA LEU A 167 8.60 -0.88 -44.79
C LEU A 167 7.38 -1.45 -45.51
N GLU A 168 6.70 -0.62 -46.30
CA GLU A 168 5.69 -1.10 -47.24
C GLU A 168 6.39 -1.75 -48.43
N PHE A 169 6.22 -3.05 -48.56
CA PHE A 169 6.71 -3.82 -49.71
C PHE A 169 5.64 -3.87 -50.80
N LYS A 170 6.04 -3.86 -52.07
CA LYS A 170 5.14 -4.14 -53.20
C LYS A 170 5.47 -5.47 -53.85
N VAL A 171 4.46 -6.12 -54.41
CA VAL A 171 4.66 -7.32 -55.24
C VAL A 171 5.51 -6.92 -56.45
N GLY A 172 6.64 -7.57 -56.63
CA GLY A 172 7.65 -7.24 -57.64
C GLY A 172 8.92 -6.56 -57.11
N ASP A 173 8.94 -6.07 -55.86
CA ASP A 173 10.14 -5.46 -55.27
C ASP A 173 11.21 -6.51 -54.97
N LEU A 174 12.48 -6.10 -55.09
CA LEU A 174 13.65 -6.92 -54.74
C LEU A 174 14.03 -6.67 -53.28
N ALA A 175 13.92 -7.71 -52.44
CA ALA A 175 14.28 -7.66 -51.02
C ALA A 175 15.42 -8.63 -50.70
N GLN A 176 16.28 -8.25 -49.77
CA GLN A 176 17.26 -9.15 -49.17
C GLN A 176 16.71 -9.70 -47.86
N VAL A 177 16.93 -10.99 -47.61
CA VAL A 177 16.39 -11.68 -46.43
C VAL A 177 17.53 -12.02 -45.47
N SER A 178 17.31 -11.78 -44.18
CA SER A 178 18.26 -12.18 -43.15
C SER A 178 18.27 -13.71 -42.99
N PRO A 179 19.43 -14.37 -43.05
CA PRO A 179 19.52 -15.81 -42.93
C PRO A 179 19.46 -16.36 -41.51
N PHE A 180 19.14 -15.52 -40.52
CA PHE A 180 19.11 -15.89 -39.11
C PHE A 180 18.18 -17.09 -38.83
N ASN A 181 17.02 -17.16 -39.50
CA ASN A 181 16.05 -18.25 -39.36
C ASN A 181 16.14 -19.35 -40.43
N PHE A 182 17.12 -19.29 -41.35
CA PHE A 182 17.28 -20.33 -42.37
C PHE A 182 18.11 -21.50 -41.84
N ASN A 183 17.45 -22.63 -41.58
CA ASN A 183 18.12 -23.86 -41.14
C ASN A 183 18.92 -24.57 -42.25
N ASN A 184 18.70 -24.20 -43.52
CA ASN A 184 19.27 -24.90 -44.68
C ASN A 184 20.53 -24.24 -45.28
N ILE A 185 21.05 -23.16 -44.70
CA ILE A 185 22.27 -22.50 -45.20
C ILE A 185 23.51 -23.13 -44.54
N LYS A 186 24.16 -24.04 -45.27
CA LYS A 186 25.42 -24.70 -44.88
C LYS A 186 26.58 -23.72 -44.91
N GLY A 187 27.42 -23.75 -43.87
CA GLY A 187 28.65 -22.96 -43.76
C GLY A 187 28.98 -22.52 -42.32
N PRO A 188 30.26 -22.18 -42.02
CA PRO A 188 30.67 -21.75 -40.69
C PRO A 188 29.95 -20.45 -40.26
N LYS A 189 29.37 -20.44 -39.04
CA LYS A 189 28.54 -19.33 -38.51
C LYS A 189 29.21 -17.94 -38.62
N LYS A 190 30.54 -17.87 -38.58
CA LYS A 190 31.32 -16.62 -38.63
C LYS A 190 31.56 -16.06 -40.04
N LEU A 191 31.27 -16.81 -41.10
CA LEU A 191 31.47 -16.42 -42.50
C LEU A 191 30.15 -16.34 -43.29
N LYS A 192 29.00 -16.37 -42.59
CA LYS A 192 27.69 -16.21 -43.25
C LYS A 192 27.48 -14.74 -43.61
N TYR A 193 27.04 -14.48 -44.84
CA TYR A 193 26.57 -13.15 -45.23
C TYR A 193 25.40 -12.73 -44.33
N SER A 194 25.39 -11.47 -43.91
CA SER A 194 24.33 -10.91 -43.03
C SER A 194 22.96 -10.89 -43.72
N HIS A 195 22.94 -10.84 -45.06
CA HIS A 195 21.73 -10.88 -45.88
C HIS A 195 21.97 -11.74 -47.12
N VAL A 196 20.92 -12.41 -47.61
CA VAL A 196 20.94 -13.26 -48.81
C VAL A 196 19.90 -12.72 -49.81
N GLY A 197 20.21 -12.77 -51.10
CA GLY A 197 19.36 -12.24 -52.17
C GLY A 197 19.96 -11.02 -52.88
N PRO A 198 19.32 -10.56 -53.95
CA PRO A 198 17.92 -10.13 -53.88
C PRO A 198 16.90 -11.17 -54.37
N PHE A 199 15.77 -11.26 -53.67
CA PHE A 199 14.61 -12.09 -54.03
C PHE A 199 13.43 -11.20 -54.40
N VAL A 200 12.61 -11.63 -55.36
CA VAL A 200 11.39 -10.91 -55.76
C VAL A 200 10.26 -11.25 -54.81
N ILE A 201 9.54 -10.24 -54.32
CA ILE A 201 8.33 -10.42 -53.52
C ILE A 201 7.19 -10.86 -54.43
N ALA A 202 6.81 -12.14 -54.37
CA ALA A 202 5.79 -12.73 -55.25
C ALA A 202 4.35 -12.44 -54.80
N ALA A 203 4.11 -12.32 -53.50
CA ALA A 203 2.80 -12.01 -52.91
C ALA A 203 2.98 -11.41 -51.51
N LEU A 204 2.06 -10.54 -51.12
CA LEU A 204 1.92 -10.03 -49.74
C LEU A 204 0.72 -10.76 -49.12
N HIS A 205 0.86 -11.21 -47.87
CA HIS A 205 -0.13 -12.05 -47.19
C HIS A 205 -0.76 -11.31 -46.02
#